data_AF-A0A539E0K8-F1
#
_entry.id   AF-A0A539E0K8-F1
#
_cell.length_a   1.000
_cell.length_b   1.000
_cell.length_c   1.000
_cell.angle_alpha   90.00
_cell.angle_beta   90.00
_cell.angle_gamma   90.00
#
_symmetry.space_group_name_H-M   'P 1'
#
loop_
_entity.id
_entity.type
_entity.pdbx_description
1 polymer ?
#
loop_
_entity_poly.entity_id
_entity_poly.type
_entity_poly.pdbx_seq_one_letter_code
_entity_poly.pdbx_strand_id
1 'polypeptide(L)'
;PELWWGVLVVVVTLTLIDGVESLATIKAVDKIDPYQRKSDPNITLRAMGISNSLSSIFGGLTIIPGGIKSRANIDAGGRTLWANFYNAIFLLLFLFLATDIIARVPLAAIAAILIYVGWRLCEYKVFTKTYAIGRDQIVIFVITVLAILTTDLLSGILIGVAGEVVMLLYLLMPSVRFILTGRLTLDQSFLLLWTNLKSLFASPVIKVKEVSRNGLPHYEISLSSIVCFNLLPLDKLLINLPSNAGVTLIITESARIIDHTGMEYLHQFQEEYVRDGRLFELVGLENFFKFTRHSLAARMQDAILIKEKAKYSEREEQMALLAKQYGLDPETVSILNEQNFVYLRRGSDKQESNVMRGDYLGCAVKLFDYSHTAAPDYYSKYWHTLISLRCPGTSLPDFVITPGHYLARYLVDVYELELVGRADFAEHYRLYGQKEFNPETVVTGELLDFLLRYPGFYLEVRNGVLLAFRPDQQLAKAEEVALLFELARLFTRSSMMK
;
A
#
# COMPACT_ATOMS: atom_id res chain seq x y z
N PRO A 1 5.62 48.84 -13.26
CA PRO A 1 6.77 48.54 -12.37
C PRO A 1 6.31 47.92 -11.04
N GLU A 2 5.38 48.59 -10.35
CA GLU A 2 4.92 48.21 -9.00
C GLU A 2 4.14 46.89 -8.96
N LEU A 3 3.45 46.52 -10.04
CA LEU A 3 2.70 45.27 -10.14
C LEU A 3 3.57 44.04 -10.43
N TRP A 4 4.81 44.20 -10.91
CA TRP A 4 5.65 43.06 -11.28
C TRP A 4 6.00 42.16 -10.10
N TRP A 5 6.18 42.75 -8.92
CA TRP A 5 6.42 41.98 -7.71
C TRP A 5 5.21 41.15 -7.32
N GLY A 6 4.00 41.77 -7.33
CA GLY A 6 2.76 41.05 -7.06
C GLY A 6 2.51 39.93 -8.06
N VAL A 7 2.70 40.20 -9.36
CA VAL A 7 2.60 39.19 -10.42
C VAL A 7 3.60 38.05 -10.21
N LEU A 8 4.86 38.35 -9.87
CA LEU A 8 5.87 37.33 -9.61
C LEU A 8 5.49 36.45 -8.42
N VAL A 9 5.01 37.04 -7.32
CA VAL A 9 4.54 36.27 -6.16
C VAL A 9 3.37 35.38 -6.54
N VAL A 10 2.40 35.88 -7.30
CA VAL A 10 1.24 35.09 -7.77
C VAL A 10 1.70 33.95 -8.69
N VAL A 11 2.58 34.20 -9.64
CA VAL A 11 3.11 33.18 -10.56
C VAL A 11 3.82 32.08 -9.80
N VAL A 12 4.71 32.42 -8.86
CA VAL A 12 5.41 31.43 -8.04
C VAL A 12 4.42 30.64 -7.18
N THR A 13 3.46 31.32 -6.56
CA THR A 13 2.47 30.67 -5.69
C THR A 13 1.60 29.68 -6.47
N LEU A 14 1.04 30.10 -7.61
CA LEU A 14 0.20 29.24 -8.45
C LEU A 14 1.01 28.08 -9.04
N THR A 15 2.26 28.30 -9.44
CA THR A 15 3.12 27.22 -9.97
C THR A 15 3.42 26.17 -8.91
N LEU A 16 3.69 26.60 -7.66
CA LEU A 16 3.94 25.67 -6.55
C LEU A 16 2.67 24.90 -6.18
N ILE A 17 1.53 25.57 -6.09
CA ILE A 17 0.24 24.92 -5.78
C ILE A 17 -0.14 23.93 -6.88
N ASP A 18 -0.12 24.35 -8.15
CA ASP A 18 -0.40 23.51 -9.31
C ASP A 18 0.53 22.30 -9.36
N GLY A 19 1.83 22.50 -9.14
CA GLY A 19 2.81 21.42 -9.11
C GLY A 19 2.54 20.41 -7.99
N VAL A 20 2.33 20.88 -6.76
CA VAL A 20 2.08 20.01 -5.61
C VAL A 20 0.76 19.25 -5.77
N GLU A 21 -0.31 19.93 -6.16
CA GLU A 21 -1.63 19.32 -6.36
C GLU A 21 -1.64 18.34 -7.53
N SER A 22 -0.93 18.67 -8.62
CA SER A 22 -0.76 17.77 -9.76
C SER A 22 -0.05 16.49 -9.36
N LEU A 23 1.07 16.60 -8.64
CA LEU A 23 1.84 15.43 -8.17
C LEU A 23 1.09 14.60 -7.14
N ALA A 24 0.38 15.24 -6.21
CA ALA A 24 -0.46 14.55 -5.24
C ALA A 24 -1.60 13.81 -5.93
N THR A 25 -2.24 14.44 -6.91
CA THR A 25 -3.35 13.85 -7.66
C THR A 25 -2.90 12.67 -8.51
N ILE A 26 -1.80 12.75 -9.26
CA ILE A 26 -1.34 11.60 -10.05
C ILE A 26 -0.96 10.43 -9.15
N LYS A 27 -0.30 10.67 -8.01
CA LYS A 27 0.04 9.59 -7.06
C LYS A 27 -1.21 8.94 -6.48
N ALA A 28 -2.22 9.74 -6.13
CA ALA A 28 -3.49 9.22 -5.64
C ALA A 28 -4.25 8.43 -6.72
N VAL A 29 -4.21 8.88 -7.98
CA VAL A 29 -4.85 8.20 -9.12
C VAL A 29 -4.13 6.90 -9.46
N ASP A 30 -2.79 6.90 -9.52
CA ASP A 30 -1.98 5.70 -9.74
C ASP A 30 -2.27 4.63 -8.68
N LYS A 31 -2.48 5.04 -7.42
CA LYS A 31 -2.79 4.14 -6.29
C LYS A 31 -4.16 3.45 -6.42
N ILE A 32 -5.13 4.09 -7.09
CA ILE A 32 -6.48 3.52 -7.30
C ILE A 32 -6.66 2.90 -8.68
N ASP A 33 -5.68 3.02 -9.58
CA ASP A 33 -5.74 2.49 -10.94
C ASP A 33 -5.74 0.95 -10.92
N PRO A 34 -6.80 0.28 -11.44
CA PRO A 34 -6.85 -1.19 -11.49
C PRO A 34 -5.72 -1.82 -12.30
N TYR A 35 -5.17 -1.08 -13.26
CA TYR A 35 -4.06 -1.52 -14.11
C TYR A 35 -2.68 -1.20 -13.50
N GLN A 36 -2.63 -0.54 -12.34
CA GLN A 36 -1.42 -0.18 -11.60
C GLN A 36 -0.35 0.48 -12.47
N ARG A 37 -0.80 1.33 -13.40
CA ARG A 37 0.10 2.11 -14.26
C ARG A 37 0.76 3.19 -13.41
N LYS A 38 1.99 3.55 -13.79
CA LYS A 38 2.75 4.63 -13.15
C LYS A 38 2.80 5.85 -14.03
N SER A 39 2.56 6.99 -13.43
CA SER A 39 2.70 8.30 -14.05
C SER A 39 4.11 8.84 -13.81
N ASP A 40 4.74 9.42 -14.85
CA ASP A 40 6.01 10.14 -14.68
C ASP A 40 5.73 11.57 -14.17
N PRO A 41 6.26 11.94 -12.99
CA PRO A 41 6.12 13.28 -12.42
C PRO A 41 6.59 14.40 -13.37
N ASN A 42 7.71 14.21 -14.06
CA ASN A 42 8.31 15.21 -14.94
C ASN A 42 7.46 15.42 -16.19
N ILE A 43 6.94 14.34 -16.78
CA ILE A 43 6.05 14.42 -17.93
C ILE A 43 4.76 15.13 -17.53
N THR A 44 4.21 14.80 -16.37
CA THR A 44 2.99 15.43 -15.84
C THR A 44 3.18 16.93 -15.63
N LEU A 45 4.23 17.34 -14.93
CA LEU A 45 4.50 18.77 -14.68
C LEU A 45 4.71 19.56 -15.97
N ARG A 46 5.40 18.97 -16.97
CA ARG A 46 5.55 19.58 -18.29
C ARG A 46 4.20 19.73 -19.01
N ALA A 47 3.37 18.69 -18.96
CA ALA A 47 2.04 18.71 -19.58
C ALA A 47 1.13 19.77 -18.92
N MET A 48 1.19 19.92 -17.59
CA MET A 48 0.44 20.97 -16.88
C MET A 48 0.94 22.37 -17.23
N GLY A 49 2.25 22.59 -17.32
CA GLY A 49 2.80 23.86 -17.77
C GLY A 49 2.34 24.26 -19.18
N ILE A 50 2.33 23.30 -20.12
CA ILE A 50 1.82 23.54 -21.48
C ILE A 50 0.31 23.83 -21.45
N SER A 51 -0.45 23.04 -20.69
CA SER A 51 -1.91 23.18 -20.63
C SER A 51 -2.34 24.50 -19.98
N ASN A 52 -1.66 24.93 -18.92
CA ASN A 52 -1.88 26.21 -18.25
C ASN A 52 -1.48 27.40 -19.13
N SER A 53 -0.41 27.27 -19.92
CA SER A 53 -0.03 28.27 -20.91
C SER A 53 -1.09 28.43 -21.99
N LEU A 54 -1.59 27.31 -22.54
CA LEU A 54 -2.66 27.32 -23.54
C LEU A 54 -3.96 27.87 -22.97
N SER A 55 -4.37 27.44 -21.77
CA SER A 55 -5.55 27.97 -21.07
C SER A 55 -5.49 29.49 -20.94
N SER A 56 -4.34 30.02 -20.48
CA SER A 56 -4.14 31.45 -20.28
C SER A 56 -4.21 32.26 -21.59
N ILE A 57 -3.72 31.73 -22.71
CA ILE A 57 -3.80 32.37 -24.03
C ILE A 57 -5.27 32.58 -24.46
N PHE A 58 -6.16 31.65 -24.12
CA PHE A 58 -7.58 31.75 -24.40
C PHE A 58 -8.39 32.45 -23.28
N GLY A 59 -7.72 33.08 -22.31
CA GLY A 59 -8.37 33.76 -21.18
C GLY A 59 -8.94 32.81 -20.12
N GLY A 60 -8.49 31.55 -20.12
CA GLY A 60 -8.87 30.54 -19.14
C GLY A 60 -8.11 30.66 -17.82
N LEU A 61 -8.65 30.01 -16.78
CA LEU A 61 -8.02 29.91 -15.46
C LEU A 61 -6.94 28.81 -15.46
N THR A 62 -6.11 28.80 -14.42
CA THR A 62 -5.19 27.69 -14.14
C THR A 62 -5.98 26.41 -13.93
N ILE A 63 -5.60 25.37 -14.65
CA ILE A 63 -6.15 24.03 -14.56
C ILE A 63 -5.20 23.11 -13.81
N ILE A 64 -5.79 22.14 -13.13
CA ILE A 64 -5.14 21.09 -12.35
C ILE A 64 -5.81 19.74 -12.70
N PRO A 65 -5.10 18.62 -12.57
CA PRO A 65 -5.75 17.31 -12.65
C PRO A 65 -6.69 17.13 -11.46
N GLY A 66 -7.85 16.50 -11.68
CA GLY A 66 -8.89 16.36 -10.65
C GLY A 66 -9.07 14.91 -10.19
N GLY A 67 -8.70 14.60 -8.95
CA GLY A 67 -8.80 13.24 -8.40
C GLY A 67 -10.22 12.65 -8.41
N ILE A 68 -11.24 13.46 -8.13
CA ILE A 68 -12.66 13.02 -8.12
C ILE A 68 -13.12 12.61 -9.52
N LYS A 69 -12.79 13.42 -10.54
CA LYS A 69 -13.18 13.15 -11.94
C LYS A 69 -12.42 11.94 -12.48
N SER A 70 -11.14 11.83 -12.16
CA SER A 70 -10.32 10.67 -12.52
C SER A 70 -10.87 9.39 -11.90
N ARG A 71 -11.28 9.42 -10.63
CA ARG A 71 -11.91 8.27 -9.97
C ARG A 71 -13.22 7.87 -10.63
N ALA A 72 -14.12 8.82 -10.90
CA ALA A 72 -15.38 8.52 -11.59
C ALA A 72 -15.13 7.92 -12.98
N ASN A 73 -14.11 8.40 -13.69
CA ASN A 73 -13.71 7.85 -14.99
C ASN A 73 -13.16 6.42 -14.87
N ILE A 74 -12.34 6.14 -13.86
CA ILE A 74 -11.82 4.79 -13.57
C ILE A 74 -12.96 3.83 -13.18
N ASP A 75 -13.86 4.27 -12.31
CA ASP A 75 -15.03 3.50 -11.86
C ASP A 75 -15.99 3.21 -13.03
N ALA A 76 -16.09 4.11 -14.01
CA ALA A 76 -16.81 3.91 -15.27
C ALA A 76 -16.07 3.01 -16.29
N GLY A 77 -14.88 2.50 -15.95
CA GLY A 77 -14.09 1.62 -16.80
C GLY A 77 -13.25 2.35 -17.86
N GLY A 78 -13.00 3.65 -17.71
CA GLY A 78 -12.16 4.45 -18.59
C GLY A 78 -10.69 3.98 -18.58
N ARG A 79 -10.17 3.64 -19.76
CA ARG A 79 -8.80 3.08 -19.90
C ARG A 79 -7.82 3.97 -20.66
N THR A 80 -8.30 4.77 -21.59
CA THR A 80 -7.46 5.50 -22.57
C THR A 80 -7.70 7.01 -22.48
N LEU A 81 -6.79 7.78 -23.09
CA LEU A 81 -6.91 9.25 -23.17
C LEU A 81 -8.16 9.71 -23.94
N TRP A 82 -8.78 8.83 -24.73
CA TRP A 82 -10.04 9.12 -25.43
C TRP A 82 -11.18 9.47 -24.47
N ALA A 83 -11.20 8.90 -23.26
CA ALA A 83 -12.21 9.25 -22.27
C ALA A 83 -12.15 10.74 -21.91
N ASN A 84 -10.95 11.29 -21.73
CA ASN A 84 -10.75 12.71 -21.46
C ASN A 84 -11.11 13.58 -22.67
N PHE A 85 -10.78 13.12 -23.89
CA PHE A 85 -11.12 13.81 -25.12
C PHE A 85 -12.64 13.91 -25.33
N TYR A 86 -13.38 12.80 -25.18
CA TYR A 86 -14.84 12.82 -25.27
C TYR A 86 -15.47 13.66 -24.16
N ASN A 87 -14.95 13.60 -22.92
CA ASN A 87 -15.41 14.46 -21.85
C ASN A 87 -15.25 15.96 -22.19
N ALA A 88 -14.13 16.35 -22.81
CA ALA A 88 -13.91 17.73 -23.27
C ALA A 88 -14.91 18.14 -24.38
N ILE A 89 -15.17 17.25 -25.34
CA ILE A 89 -16.17 17.47 -26.40
C ILE A 89 -17.57 17.65 -25.81
N PHE A 90 -17.98 16.78 -24.88
CA PHE A 90 -19.29 16.89 -24.23
C PHE A 90 -19.42 18.18 -23.43
N LEU A 91 -18.37 18.58 -22.70
CA LEU A 91 -18.35 19.87 -21.99
C LEU A 91 -18.56 21.05 -22.94
N LEU A 92 -17.86 21.05 -24.08
CA LEU A 92 -18.00 22.08 -25.11
C LEU A 92 -19.41 22.07 -25.71
N LEU A 93 -19.94 20.89 -26.03
CA LEU A 93 -21.30 20.72 -26.54
C LEU A 93 -22.36 21.24 -25.56
N PHE A 94 -22.27 20.90 -24.27
CA PHE A 94 -23.19 21.41 -23.25
C PHE A 94 -23.06 22.91 -23.05
N LEU A 95 -21.85 23.46 -23.14
CA LEU A 95 -21.64 24.90 -23.03
C LEU A 95 -22.38 25.68 -24.13
N PHE A 96 -22.41 25.17 -25.37
CA PHE A 96 -23.08 25.82 -26.50
C PHE A 96 -24.57 25.48 -26.64
N LEU A 97 -24.99 24.25 -26.32
CA LEU A 97 -26.38 23.81 -26.51
C LEU A 97 -27.26 24.01 -25.27
N ALA A 98 -26.68 23.99 -24.07
CA ALA A 98 -27.42 23.97 -22.81
C ALA A 98 -27.20 25.23 -21.95
N THR A 99 -26.72 26.34 -22.54
CA THR A 99 -26.41 27.59 -21.81
C THR A 99 -27.60 28.08 -20.97
N ASP A 100 -28.80 28.12 -21.54
CA ASP A 100 -30.03 28.57 -20.87
C ASP A 100 -30.43 27.67 -19.69
N ILE A 101 -30.10 26.38 -19.76
CA ILE A 101 -30.39 25.41 -18.70
C ILE A 101 -29.37 25.56 -17.57
N ILE A 102 -28.09 25.67 -17.92
CA ILE A 102 -26.99 25.86 -16.96
C ILE A 102 -27.19 27.15 -16.15
N ALA A 103 -27.62 28.24 -16.81
CA ALA A 103 -27.91 29.50 -16.13
C ALA A 103 -29.05 29.43 -15.10
N ARG A 104 -29.93 28.41 -15.18
CA ARG A 104 -31.02 28.18 -14.23
C ARG A 104 -30.63 27.32 -13.04
N VAL A 105 -29.40 26.82 -12.98
CA VAL A 105 -28.94 25.98 -11.87
C VAL A 105 -28.97 26.80 -10.58
N PRO A 106 -29.74 26.39 -9.55
CA PRO A 106 -29.81 27.13 -8.30
C PRO A 106 -28.46 27.10 -7.58
N LEU A 107 -28.02 28.26 -7.08
CA LEU A 107 -26.80 28.35 -6.27
C LEU A 107 -26.85 27.43 -5.04
N ALA A 108 -28.04 27.20 -4.48
CA ALA A 108 -28.25 26.26 -3.38
C ALA A 108 -27.87 24.81 -3.75
N ALA A 109 -28.11 24.39 -5.00
CA ALA A 109 -27.74 23.05 -5.45
C ALA A 109 -26.21 22.92 -5.58
N ILE A 110 -25.54 23.94 -6.12
CA ILE A 110 -24.08 23.96 -6.23
C ILE A 110 -23.44 23.96 -4.83
N ALA A 111 -23.96 24.78 -3.91
CA ALA A 111 -23.50 24.82 -2.53
C ALA A 111 -23.67 23.48 -1.82
N ALA A 112 -24.83 22.82 -1.97
CA ALA A 112 -25.07 21.50 -1.40
C ALA A 112 -24.07 20.45 -1.90
N ILE A 113 -23.74 20.46 -3.20
CA ILE A 113 -22.73 19.57 -3.79
C ILE A 113 -21.35 19.87 -3.19
N LEU A 114 -20.95 21.15 -3.08
CA LEU A 114 -19.66 21.53 -2.51
C LEU A 114 -19.52 21.13 -1.04
N ILE A 115 -20.56 21.35 -0.22
CA ILE A 115 -20.59 20.94 1.19
C ILE A 115 -20.50 19.42 1.31
N TYR A 116 -21.26 18.68 0.49
CA TYR A 116 -21.21 17.22 0.49
C TYR A 116 -19.83 16.67 0.13
N VAL A 117 -19.20 17.23 -0.92
CA VAL A 117 -17.84 16.84 -1.32
C VAL A 117 -16.83 17.17 -0.22
N GLY A 118 -16.90 18.37 0.38
CA GLY A 118 -16.04 18.76 1.50
C GLY A 118 -16.21 17.83 2.71
N TRP A 119 -17.44 17.49 3.08
CA TRP A 119 -17.73 16.55 4.16
C TRP A 119 -17.15 15.15 3.91
N ARG A 120 -17.25 14.64 2.67
CA ARG A 120 -16.67 13.36 2.26
C ARG A 120 -15.14 13.35 2.28
N LEU A 121 -14.49 14.49 2.06
CA LEU A 121 -13.03 14.59 2.16
C LEU A 121 -12.54 14.65 3.62
N CYS A 122 -13.35 15.17 4.54
CA CYS A 122 -13.04 15.31 5.96
C CYS A 122 -13.62 14.21 6.86
N GLU A 123 -13.74 12.97 6.35
CA GLU A 123 -14.30 11.86 7.14
C GLU A 123 -13.46 11.55 8.39
N TYR A 124 -14.11 11.36 9.53
CA TYR A 124 -13.47 11.02 10.82
C TYR A 124 -12.50 9.82 10.73
N LYS A 125 -12.78 8.87 9.84
CA LYS A 125 -11.94 7.69 9.62
C LYS A 125 -10.51 8.04 9.20
N VAL A 126 -10.32 9.13 8.45
CA VAL A 126 -8.99 9.61 8.04
C VAL A 126 -8.12 9.88 9.27
N PHE A 127 -8.67 10.56 10.28
CA PHE A 127 -7.98 10.84 11.54
C PHE A 127 -7.62 9.57 12.29
N THR A 128 -8.55 8.60 12.39
CA THR A 128 -8.30 7.32 13.07
C THR A 128 -7.21 6.51 12.37
N LYS A 129 -7.15 6.55 11.04
CA LYS A 129 -6.14 5.87 10.23
C LYS A 129 -4.76 6.49 10.43
N THR A 130 -4.66 7.83 10.38
CA THR A 130 -3.41 8.54 10.64
C THR A 130 -2.92 8.29 12.07
N TYR A 131 -3.82 8.29 13.05
CA TYR A 131 -3.48 7.95 14.44
C TYR A 131 -2.98 6.50 14.59
N ALA A 132 -3.58 5.55 13.87
CA ALA A 132 -3.15 4.15 13.89
C ALA A 132 -1.74 3.97 13.32
N ILE A 133 -1.32 4.80 12.35
CA ILE A 133 0.04 4.80 11.81
C ILE A 133 1.04 5.27 12.86
N GLY A 134 0.79 6.40 13.51
CA GLY A 134 1.75 7.00 14.43
C GLY A 134 1.23 8.26 15.12
N ARG A 135 1.65 8.46 16.38
CA ARG A 135 1.39 9.72 17.10
C ARG A 135 2.18 10.88 16.51
N ASP A 136 3.36 10.60 15.97
CA ASP A 136 4.14 11.54 15.17
C ASP A 136 3.32 12.03 13.95
N GLN A 137 2.74 11.09 13.18
CA GLN A 137 1.99 11.40 11.97
C GLN A 137 0.71 12.22 12.25
N ILE A 138 -0.06 11.89 13.30
CA ILE A 138 -1.27 12.67 13.62
C ILE A 138 -0.93 14.09 14.07
N VAL A 139 0.18 14.29 14.78
CA VAL A 139 0.62 15.62 15.22
C VAL A 139 0.96 16.49 14.00
N ILE A 140 1.76 15.97 13.06
CA ILE A 140 2.11 16.67 11.82
C ILE A 140 0.86 16.95 10.97
N PHE A 141 -0.06 15.99 10.88
CA PHE A 141 -1.34 16.16 10.19
C PHE A 141 -2.18 17.30 10.78
N VAL A 142 -2.37 17.32 12.11
CA VAL A 142 -3.15 18.38 12.78
C VAL A 142 -2.47 19.73 12.66
N ILE A 143 -1.15 19.81 12.83
CA ILE A 143 -0.38 21.05 12.63
C ILE A 143 -0.62 21.60 11.22
N THR A 144 -0.53 20.74 10.20
CA THR A 144 -0.71 21.14 8.80
C THR A 144 -2.14 21.61 8.53
N VAL A 145 -3.16 20.88 9.02
CA VAL A 145 -4.57 21.28 8.86
C VAL A 145 -4.85 22.62 9.52
N LEU A 146 -4.41 22.82 10.77
CA LEU A 146 -4.59 24.09 11.47
C LEU A 146 -3.85 25.24 10.78
N ALA A 147 -2.64 24.99 10.29
CA ALA A 147 -1.88 25.98 9.54
C ALA A 147 -2.62 26.41 8.26
N ILE A 148 -3.15 25.47 7.47
CA ILE A 148 -3.92 25.77 6.26
C ILE A 148 -5.18 26.57 6.60
N LEU A 149 -5.92 26.20 7.66
CA LEU A 149 -7.16 26.87 8.04
C LEU A 149 -6.95 28.30 8.59
N THR A 150 -5.79 28.57 9.19
CA THR A 150 -5.47 29.88 9.79
C THR A 150 -4.69 30.79 8.85
N THR A 151 -4.05 30.24 7.82
CA THR A 151 -3.23 30.98 6.86
C THR A 151 -3.73 30.75 5.43
N ASP A 152 -2.95 30.07 4.60
CA ASP A 152 -3.27 29.68 3.24
C ASP A 152 -2.66 28.29 2.92
N LEU A 153 -2.98 27.75 1.76
CA LEU A 153 -2.50 26.43 1.35
C LEU A 153 -0.96 26.37 1.30
N LEU A 154 -0.31 27.39 0.71
CA LEU A 154 1.14 27.40 0.54
C LEU A 154 1.88 27.50 1.89
N SER A 155 1.52 28.47 2.75
CA SER A 155 2.15 28.60 4.06
C SER A 155 1.84 27.39 4.94
N GLY A 156 0.63 26.84 4.85
CA GLY A 156 0.25 25.61 5.54
C GLY A 156 1.13 24.41 5.18
N ILE A 157 1.41 24.20 3.89
CA ILE A 157 2.34 23.14 3.42
C ILE A 157 3.76 23.40 3.95
N LEU A 158 4.27 24.63 3.87
CA LEU A 158 5.61 24.96 4.36
C LEU A 158 5.75 24.74 5.88
N ILE A 159 4.72 25.10 6.66
CA ILE A 159 4.66 24.85 8.10
C ILE A 159 4.63 23.35 8.40
N GLY A 160 3.86 22.57 7.63
CA GLY A 160 3.82 21.11 7.75
C GLY A 160 5.19 20.47 7.49
N VAL A 161 5.87 20.87 6.41
CA VAL A 161 7.22 20.42 6.06
C VAL A 161 8.23 20.80 7.15
N ALA A 162 8.16 22.03 7.66
CA ALA A 162 9.03 22.46 8.76
C ALA A 162 8.75 21.66 10.04
N GLY A 163 7.48 21.37 10.34
CA GLY A 163 7.06 20.52 11.45
C GLY A 163 7.63 19.11 11.36
N GLU A 164 7.62 18.50 10.17
CA GLU A 164 8.23 17.19 9.91
C GLU A 164 9.75 17.22 10.17
N VAL A 165 10.46 18.23 9.64
CA VAL A 165 11.91 18.38 9.89
C VAL A 165 12.19 18.49 11.40
N VAL A 166 11.43 19.32 12.11
CA VAL A 166 11.59 19.50 13.56
C VAL A 166 11.29 18.20 14.31
N MET A 167 10.26 17.46 13.92
CA MET A 167 9.91 16.16 14.52
C MET A 167 11.04 15.14 14.33
N LEU A 168 11.57 14.99 13.12
CA LEU A 168 12.67 14.07 12.84
C LEU A 168 13.95 14.47 13.58
N LEU A 169 14.26 15.76 13.66
CA LEU A 169 15.39 16.25 14.47
C LEU A 169 15.21 15.94 15.94
N TYR A 170 14.00 16.17 16.49
CA TYR A 170 13.69 15.87 17.87
C TYR A 170 13.87 14.38 18.18
N LEU A 171 13.40 13.49 17.30
CA LEU A 171 13.56 12.04 17.44
C LEU A 171 15.04 11.60 17.34
N LEU A 172 15.85 12.28 16.53
CA LEU A 172 17.28 11.95 16.36
C LEU A 172 18.19 12.59 17.42
N MET A 173 17.68 13.51 18.24
CA MET A 173 18.45 14.18 19.28
C MET A 173 18.54 13.32 20.56
N PRO A 174 19.73 13.22 21.19
CA PRO A 174 19.84 12.61 22.50
C PRO A 174 19.03 13.41 23.53
N SER A 175 18.39 12.70 24.47
CA SER A 175 17.52 13.36 25.46
C SER A 175 18.19 14.55 26.13
N VAL A 176 17.44 15.64 26.33
CA VAL A 176 17.90 16.92 26.93
C VAL A 176 18.61 16.69 28.28
N ARG A 177 18.29 15.59 28.97
CA ARG A 177 18.96 15.12 30.19
C ARG A 177 20.46 14.89 30.02
N PHE A 178 20.95 14.44 28.85
CA PHE A 178 22.38 14.30 28.58
C PHE A 178 23.10 15.64 28.44
N ILE A 179 22.40 16.65 27.92
CA ILE A 179 22.90 18.03 27.81
C ILE A 179 22.94 18.67 29.21
N LEU A 180 21.86 18.55 29.98
CA LEU A 180 21.74 19.12 31.33
C LEU A 180 22.64 18.44 32.38
N THR A 181 23.06 17.19 32.17
CA THR A 181 24.00 16.48 33.05
C THR A 181 25.47 16.81 32.76
N GLY A 182 25.74 17.75 31.85
CA GLY A 182 27.10 18.18 31.51
C GLY A 182 27.90 17.16 30.70
N ARG A 183 27.26 16.12 30.16
CA ARG A 183 27.91 15.08 29.34
C ARG A 183 28.07 15.50 27.87
N LEU A 184 27.44 16.60 27.46
CA LEU A 184 27.55 17.21 26.14
C LEU A 184 27.75 18.72 26.30
N THR A 185 28.77 19.28 25.66
CA THR A 185 28.94 20.74 25.60
C THR A 185 27.94 21.36 24.61
N LEU A 186 27.69 22.67 24.73
CA LEU A 186 26.81 23.40 23.80
C LEU A 186 27.29 23.28 22.35
N ASP A 187 28.61 23.37 22.12
CA ASP A 187 29.20 23.25 20.79
C ASP A 187 29.00 21.85 20.20
N GLN A 188 29.17 20.81 21.01
CA GLN A 188 28.92 19.43 20.58
C GLN A 188 27.44 19.20 20.26
N SER A 189 26.52 19.82 21.02
CA SER A 189 25.08 19.72 20.79
C SER A 189 24.67 20.38 19.48
N PHE A 190 25.24 21.56 19.18
CA PHE A 190 25.00 22.27 17.93
C PHE A 190 25.58 21.50 16.73
N LEU A 191 26.80 20.97 16.87
CA LEU A 191 27.42 20.16 15.82
C LEU A 191 26.59 18.90 15.53
N LEU A 192 26.11 18.21 16.57
CA LEU A 192 25.23 17.04 16.42
C LEU A 192 23.93 17.41 15.71
N LEU A 193 23.27 18.50 16.08
CA LEU A 193 22.06 18.99 15.43
C LEU A 193 22.30 19.26 13.94
N TRP A 194 23.41 19.93 13.60
CA TRP A 194 23.78 20.20 12.21
C TRP A 194 24.07 18.91 11.43
N THR A 195 24.77 17.96 12.03
CA THR A 195 25.05 16.67 11.38
C THR A 195 23.77 15.85 11.14
N ASN A 196 22.86 15.81 12.11
CA ASN A 196 21.57 15.14 11.96
C ASN A 196 20.73 15.82 10.89
N LEU A 197 20.64 17.15 10.88
CA LEU A 197 19.91 17.89 9.85
C LEU A 197 20.47 17.58 8.46
N LYS A 198 21.79 17.63 8.28
CA LYS A 198 22.43 17.29 7.01
C LYS A 198 22.16 15.83 6.62
N SER A 199 22.10 14.91 7.58
CA SER A 199 21.82 13.50 7.31
C SER A 199 20.40 13.26 6.77
N LEU A 200 19.41 14.09 7.14
CA LEU A 200 18.03 13.98 6.64
C LEU A 200 17.92 14.22 5.14
N PHE A 201 18.81 15.03 4.57
CA PHE A 201 18.86 15.34 3.14
C PHE A 201 19.97 14.59 2.39
N ALA A 202 20.82 13.85 3.11
CA ALA A 202 21.88 13.06 2.51
C ALA A 202 21.32 11.77 1.91
N SER A 203 21.93 11.32 0.81
CA SER A 203 21.55 10.07 0.14
C SER A 203 21.48 8.91 1.14
N PRO A 204 20.37 8.14 1.17
CA PRO A 204 20.25 6.98 2.03
C PRO A 204 21.13 5.83 1.53
N VAL A 205 21.51 5.84 0.25
CA VAL A 205 22.36 4.82 -0.37
C VAL A 205 23.81 4.98 0.06
N ILE A 206 24.32 3.98 0.77
CA ILE A 206 25.72 3.91 1.23
C ILE A 206 26.58 3.20 0.19
N LYS A 207 26.13 2.02 -0.25
CA LYS A 207 26.90 1.14 -1.13
C LYS A 207 25.97 0.34 -2.02
N VAL A 208 26.38 0.18 -3.27
CA VAL A 208 25.73 -0.70 -4.24
C VAL A 208 26.74 -1.76 -4.62
N LYS A 209 26.33 -3.02 -4.57
CA LYS A 209 27.14 -4.16 -4.97
C LYS A 209 26.36 -5.00 -5.95
N GLU A 210 26.94 -5.22 -7.11
CA GLU A 210 26.39 -6.13 -8.10
C GLU A 210 26.88 -7.54 -7.80
N VAL A 211 25.94 -8.47 -7.76
CA VAL A 211 26.17 -9.89 -7.49
C VAL A 211 25.41 -10.67 -8.57
N SER A 212 25.95 -11.80 -9.02
CA SER A 212 25.18 -12.70 -9.88
C SER A 212 24.54 -13.80 -9.03
N ARG A 213 23.21 -13.91 -9.06
CA ARG A 213 22.47 -14.99 -8.38
C ARG A 213 21.77 -15.81 -9.46
N ASN A 214 22.14 -17.09 -9.57
CA ASN A 214 21.61 -18.00 -10.59
C ASN A 214 21.79 -17.51 -12.05
N GLY A 215 22.87 -16.78 -12.36
CA GLY A 215 23.13 -16.26 -13.70
C GLY A 215 22.32 -15.01 -14.09
N LEU A 216 21.48 -14.48 -13.18
CA LEU A 216 20.78 -13.21 -13.34
C LEU A 216 21.48 -12.10 -12.53
N PRO A 217 21.40 -10.83 -12.98
CA PRO A 217 21.93 -9.70 -12.22
C PRO A 217 21.14 -9.53 -10.92
N HIS A 218 21.83 -9.35 -9.79
CA HIS A 218 21.25 -9.15 -8.47
C HIS A 218 21.99 -8.01 -7.76
N TYR A 219 21.27 -7.02 -7.25
CA TYR A 219 21.88 -5.85 -6.61
C TYR A 219 21.66 -5.87 -5.10
N GLU A 220 22.76 -5.86 -4.35
CA GLU A 220 22.75 -5.63 -2.91
C GLU A 220 22.98 -4.13 -2.64
N ILE A 221 21.98 -3.46 -2.06
CA ILE A 221 22.03 -2.02 -1.78
C ILE A 221 22.00 -1.80 -0.28
N SER A 222 23.10 -1.28 0.26
CA SER A 222 23.21 -0.92 1.66
C SER A 222 22.64 0.48 1.91
N LEU A 223 21.69 0.59 2.82
CA LEU A 223 20.95 1.80 3.14
C LEU A 223 21.25 2.28 4.57
N SER A 224 21.27 3.60 4.73
CA SER A 224 21.25 4.32 6.01
C SER A 224 19.82 4.73 6.36
N SER A 225 19.61 5.76 7.19
CA SER A 225 18.28 6.25 7.55
C SER A 225 17.48 6.64 6.30
N ILE A 226 16.22 6.24 6.25
CA ILE A 226 15.33 6.49 5.11
C ILE A 226 14.21 7.43 5.59
N VAL A 227 14.21 8.66 5.09
CA VAL A 227 13.22 9.67 5.46
C VAL A 227 12.65 10.33 4.21
N CYS A 228 11.49 10.97 4.32
CA CYS A 228 10.80 11.64 3.22
C CYS A 228 11.72 12.58 2.41
N PHE A 229 12.69 13.23 3.05
CA PHE A 229 13.59 14.20 2.43
C PHE A 229 14.75 13.59 1.62
N ASN A 230 15.06 12.30 1.79
CA ASN A 230 16.18 11.66 1.11
C ASN A 230 15.80 10.50 0.18
N LEU A 231 14.51 10.35 -0.15
CA LEU A 231 14.06 9.26 -1.02
C LEU A 231 14.48 9.42 -2.49
N LEU A 232 14.64 10.65 -2.99
CA LEU A 232 14.88 10.89 -4.43
C LEU A 232 16.14 10.21 -4.99
N PRO A 233 17.31 10.22 -4.33
CA PRO A 233 18.48 9.47 -4.78
C PRO A 233 18.23 7.96 -4.85
N LEU A 234 17.49 7.40 -3.89
CA LEU A 234 17.15 5.98 -3.86
C LEU A 234 16.22 5.62 -5.02
N ASP A 235 15.16 6.41 -5.23
CA ASP A 235 14.20 6.23 -6.32
C ASP A 235 14.89 6.28 -7.69
N LYS A 236 15.77 7.26 -7.92
CA LYS A 236 16.56 7.36 -9.15
C LYS A 236 17.47 6.15 -9.37
N LEU A 237 18.07 5.60 -8.32
CA LEU A 237 18.90 4.41 -8.43
C LEU A 237 18.05 3.22 -8.85
N LEU A 238 16.94 2.98 -8.13
CA LEU A 238 16.10 1.81 -8.30
C LEU A 238 15.39 1.79 -9.67
N ILE A 239 14.96 2.94 -10.19
CA ILE A 239 14.34 3.04 -11.53
C ILE A 239 15.33 2.70 -12.65
N ASN A 240 16.62 2.97 -12.45
CA ASN A 240 17.66 2.70 -13.46
C ASN A 240 18.20 1.27 -13.41
N LEU A 241 17.68 0.41 -12.53
CA LEU A 241 18.09 -0.98 -12.48
C LEU A 241 17.55 -1.78 -13.68
N PRO A 242 18.29 -2.80 -14.17
CA PRO A 242 17.81 -3.66 -15.25
C PRO A 242 16.47 -4.34 -14.89
N SER A 243 15.57 -4.45 -15.88
CA SER A 243 14.21 -4.98 -15.69
C SER A 243 14.16 -6.44 -15.25
N ASN A 244 15.26 -7.18 -15.38
CA ASN A 244 15.40 -8.59 -14.98
C ASN A 244 16.20 -8.77 -13.68
N ALA A 245 16.65 -7.69 -13.04
CA ALA A 245 17.51 -7.78 -11.88
C ALA A 245 16.74 -7.97 -10.57
N GLY A 246 17.24 -8.87 -9.73
CA GLY A 246 16.81 -8.98 -8.33
C GLY A 246 17.44 -7.88 -7.46
N VAL A 247 16.79 -7.56 -6.34
CA VAL A 247 17.27 -6.52 -5.41
C VAL A 247 17.19 -7.00 -3.97
N THR A 248 18.29 -6.87 -3.22
CA THR A 248 18.30 -7.00 -1.76
C THR A 248 18.63 -5.63 -1.16
N LEU A 249 17.69 -5.05 -0.42
CA LEU A 249 17.88 -3.83 0.35
C LEU A 249 18.33 -4.19 1.77
N ILE A 250 19.52 -3.73 2.15
CA ILE A 250 20.13 -4.03 3.46
C ILE A 250 20.17 -2.75 4.27
N ILE A 251 19.32 -2.64 5.29
CA ILE A 251 19.34 -1.51 6.21
C ILE A 251 20.45 -1.76 7.24
N THR A 252 21.47 -0.92 7.19
CA THR A 252 22.65 -1.06 8.05
C THR A 252 22.40 -0.57 9.47
N GLU A 253 23.22 -1.00 10.43
CA GLU A 253 23.15 -0.52 11.83
C GLU A 253 23.42 0.99 12.00
N SER A 254 23.90 1.66 10.94
CA SER A 254 24.07 3.11 10.96
C SER A 254 22.75 3.87 10.76
N ALA A 255 21.71 3.19 10.28
CA ALA A 255 20.39 3.75 10.05
C ALA A 255 19.65 3.94 11.37
N ARG A 256 19.38 5.19 11.75
CA ARG A 256 18.73 5.50 13.04
C ARG A 256 17.22 5.53 12.96
N ILE A 257 16.67 5.94 11.82
CA ILE A 257 15.24 6.15 11.64
C ILE A 257 14.80 5.78 10.22
N ILE A 258 13.60 5.21 10.14
CA ILE A 258 12.84 5.05 8.91
C ILE A 258 11.49 5.70 9.17
N ASP A 259 11.18 6.81 8.52
CA ASP A 259 9.90 7.50 8.74
C ASP A 259 8.73 6.80 8.03
N HIS A 260 7.51 7.30 8.23
CA HIS A 260 6.32 6.74 7.58
C HIS A 260 6.45 6.73 6.05
N THR A 261 6.92 7.83 5.47
CA THR A 261 7.05 7.99 4.01
C THR A 261 8.07 7.00 3.44
N GLY A 262 9.18 6.77 4.13
CA GLY A 262 10.17 5.77 3.79
C GLY A 262 9.60 4.36 3.87
N MET A 263 8.82 4.05 4.91
CA MET A 263 8.12 2.77 5.01
C MET A 263 7.11 2.56 3.89
N GLU A 264 6.31 3.58 3.56
CA GLU A 264 5.36 3.51 2.44
C GLU A 264 6.10 3.28 1.10
N TYR A 265 7.21 3.99 0.87
CA TYR A 265 8.02 3.81 -0.33
C TYR A 265 8.58 2.39 -0.47
N LEU A 266 9.21 1.85 0.60
CA LEU A 266 9.76 0.49 0.58
C LEU A 266 8.66 -0.56 0.34
N HIS A 267 7.49 -0.36 0.93
CA HIS A 267 6.36 -1.27 0.78
C HIS A 267 5.82 -1.26 -0.66
N GLN A 268 5.66 -0.08 -1.26
CA GLN A 268 5.22 0.05 -2.65
C GLN A 268 6.24 -0.57 -3.62
N PHE A 269 7.54 -0.35 -3.38
CA PHE A 269 8.60 -0.89 -4.20
C PHE A 269 8.67 -2.43 -4.13
N GLN A 270 8.51 -2.99 -2.93
CA GLN A 270 8.40 -4.44 -2.73
C GLN A 270 7.23 -5.04 -3.52
N GLU A 271 6.05 -4.42 -3.45
CA GLU A 271 4.86 -4.88 -4.17
C GLU A 271 5.06 -4.90 -5.68
N GLU A 272 5.74 -3.89 -6.23
CA GLU A 272 6.07 -3.82 -7.65
C GLU A 272 7.02 -4.95 -8.08
N TYR A 273 8.07 -5.22 -7.31
CA TYR A 273 9.02 -6.29 -7.64
C TYR A 273 8.37 -7.67 -7.60
N VAL A 274 7.55 -7.92 -6.56
CA VAL A 274 6.81 -9.19 -6.44
C VAL A 274 5.84 -9.38 -7.59
N ARG A 275 5.11 -8.33 -7.98
CA ARG A 275 4.19 -8.35 -9.13
C ARG A 275 4.88 -8.73 -10.43
N ASP A 276 6.08 -8.20 -10.64
CA ASP A 276 6.87 -8.44 -11.86
C ASP A 276 7.62 -9.78 -11.80
N GLY A 277 7.40 -10.60 -10.77
CA GLY A 277 8.04 -11.90 -10.58
C GLY A 277 9.52 -11.81 -10.26
N ARG A 278 9.99 -10.65 -9.79
CA ARG A 278 11.40 -10.39 -9.46
C ARG A 278 11.67 -10.67 -7.99
N LEU A 279 12.89 -11.11 -7.70
CA LEU A 279 13.30 -11.39 -6.34
C LEU A 279 13.61 -10.08 -5.60
N PHE A 280 12.90 -9.85 -4.50
CA PHE A 280 13.10 -8.72 -3.60
C PHE A 280 13.25 -9.19 -2.16
N GLU A 281 14.32 -8.77 -1.50
CA GLU A 281 14.59 -9.07 -0.09
C GLU A 281 14.90 -7.78 0.67
N LEU A 282 14.37 -7.64 1.89
CA LEU A 282 14.62 -6.49 2.76
C LEU A 282 15.16 -6.99 4.11
N VAL A 283 16.39 -6.62 4.43
CA VAL A 283 17.15 -7.14 5.60
C VAL A 283 17.50 -6.00 6.55
N GLY A 284 17.53 -6.25 7.86
CA GLY A 284 17.95 -5.29 8.89
C GLY A 284 16.81 -4.51 9.54
N LEU A 285 15.56 -4.70 9.09
CA LEU A 285 14.37 -4.08 9.69
C LEU A 285 14.07 -4.60 11.11
N GLU A 286 14.48 -5.81 11.41
CA GLU A 286 14.28 -6.50 12.68
C GLU A 286 14.93 -5.76 13.86
N ASN A 287 15.99 -4.97 13.57
CA ASN A 287 16.74 -4.19 14.56
C ASN A 287 16.04 -2.88 14.96
N PHE A 288 14.94 -2.53 14.31
CA PHE A 288 14.21 -1.30 14.60
C PHE A 288 13.04 -1.53 15.55
N PHE A 289 12.88 -0.60 16.48
CA PHE A 289 11.64 -0.44 17.22
C PHE A 289 10.60 0.24 16.34
N LYS A 290 9.37 -0.25 16.39
CA LYS A 290 8.25 0.23 15.58
C LYS A 290 7.33 1.08 16.45
N PHE A 291 7.06 2.33 16.08
CA PHE A 291 6.31 3.26 16.95
C PHE A 291 4.88 2.80 17.23
N THR A 292 4.26 2.11 16.28
CA THR A 292 2.94 1.49 16.43
C THR A 292 2.91 0.12 15.75
N ARG A 293 1.82 -0.63 15.88
CA ARG A 293 1.67 -1.93 15.21
C ARG A 293 1.43 -1.82 13.70
N HIS A 294 1.16 -0.64 13.16
CA HIS A 294 0.80 -0.44 11.75
C HIS A 294 1.99 -0.67 10.80
N SER A 295 1.86 -1.39 9.68
CA SER A 295 2.98 -1.72 8.77
C SER A 295 3.85 -0.52 8.39
N LEU A 296 3.18 0.58 8.08
CA LEU A 296 3.78 1.86 7.66
C LEU A 296 4.29 2.73 8.82
N ALA A 297 4.16 2.30 10.07
CA ALA A 297 4.61 3.09 11.21
C ALA A 297 6.11 3.39 11.11
N ALA A 298 6.47 4.60 11.53
CA ALA A 298 7.87 4.99 11.67
C ALA A 298 8.61 4.02 12.59
N ARG A 299 9.88 3.80 12.26
CA ARG A 299 10.75 2.85 12.94
C ARG A 299 12.03 3.54 13.36
N MET A 300 12.48 3.26 14.57
CA MET A 300 13.69 3.87 15.13
C MET A 300 14.56 2.80 15.79
N GLN A 301 15.86 2.90 15.57
CA GLN A 301 16.83 2.06 16.24
C GLN A 301 17.23 2.72 17.58
N ASP A 302 16.56 2.34 18.68
CA ASP A 302 16.89 2.78 20.04
C ASP A 302 16.94 1.57 20.99
N ALA A 303 18.09 1.38 21.65
CA ALA A 303 18.36 0.27 22.55
C ALA A 303 17.43 0.21 23.77
N ILE A 304 16.84 1.34 24.18
CA ILE A 304 15.90 1.39 25.32
C ILE A 304 14.52 0.89 24.89
N LEU A 305 14.03 1.33 23.73
CA LEU A 305 12.72 0.95 23.20
C LEU A 305 12.66 -0.52 22.75
N ILE A 306 13.79 -1.07 22.28
CA ILE A 306 13.89 -2.49 21.91
C ILE A 306 13.65 -3.42 23.12
N LYS A 307 13.99 -3.01 24.36
CA LYS A 307 13.75 -3.81 25.58
C LYS A 307 12.29 -3.87 26.01
N GLU A 308 11.47 -2.88 25.69
CA GLU A 308 10.03 -2.88 26.02
C GLU A 308 9.20 -3.82 25.12
N LYS A 309 9.72 -4.17 23.92
CA LYS A 309 9.12 -5.07 22.92
C LYS A 309 8.84 -6.49 23.43
N ALA A 310 9.41 -6.89 24.56
CA ALA A 310 9.21 -8.23 25.13
C ALA A 310 7.81 -8.47 25.77
N LYS A 311 6.91 -7.48 25.78
CA LYS A 311 5.51 -7.66 26.20
C LYS A 311 4.59 -7.81 24.99
N TYR A 312 4.31 -9.06 24.62
CA TYR A 312 3.42 -9.45 23.52
C TYR A 312 1.97 -8.96 23.72
N SER A 313 1.26 -8.75 22.61
CA SER A 313 -0.19 -8.49 22.61
C SER A 313 -1.00 -9.79 22.78
N GLU A 314 -2.24 -9.70 23.29
CA GLU A 314 -3.10 -10.89 23.49
C GLU A 314 -3.26 -11.75 22.22
N ARG A 315 -3.33 -11.12 21.02
CA ARG A 315 -3.39 -11.85 19.75
C ARG A 315 -2.05 -12.49 19.38
N GLU A 316 -0.92 -11.82 19.63
CA GLU A 316 0.41 -12.41 19.40
C GLU A 316 0.65 -13.61 20.32
N GLU A 317 0.16 -13.57 21.57
CA GLU A 317 0.20 -14.71 22.49
C GLU A 317 -0.66 -15.87 21.96
N GLN A 318 -1.89 -15.60 21.50
CA GLN A 318 -2.75 -16.61 20.89
C GLN A 318 -2.10 -17.25 19.65
N MET A 319 -1.50 -16.44 18.78
CA MET A 319 -0.81 -16.92 17.58
C MET A 319 0.45 -17.70 17.96
N ALA A 320 1.22 -17.27 18.96
CA ALA A 320 2.36 -18.04 19.47
C ALA A 320 1.96 -19.40 20.07
N LEU A 321 0.80 -19.48 20.72
CA LEU A 321 0.24 -20.76 21.19
C LEU A 321 -0.15 -21.67 20.02
N LEU A 322 -0.79 -21.12 18.99
CA LEU A 322 -1.12 -21.86 17.76
C LEU A 322 0.14 -22.33 17.01
N ALA A 323 1.17 -21.50 16.94
CA ALA A 323 2.46 -21.86 16.36
C ALA A 323 3.04 -23.11 17.05
N LYS A 324 3.04 -23.12 18.40
CA LYS A 324 3.49 -24.30 19.17
C LYS A 324 2.62 -25.54 18.92
N GLN A 325 1.31 -25.37 18.77
CA GLN A 325 0.38 -26.48 18.55
C GLN A 325 0.61 -27.17 17.19
N TYR A 326 0.90 -26.39 16.15
CA TYR A 326 1.05 -26.89 14.78
C TYR A 326 2.52 -27.02 14.32
N GLY A 327 3.49 -26.75 15.21
CA GLY A 327 4.91 -26.85 14.89
C GLY A 327 5.40 -25.76 13.92
N LEU A 328 4.80 -24.56 13.99
CA LEU A 328 5.21 -23.41 13.20
C LEU A 328 6.12 -22.47 14.03
N ASP A 329 7.06 -21.84 13.35
CA ASP A 329 7.94 -20.82 13.89
C ASP A 329 7.46 -19.41 13.52
N PRO A 330 7.43 -18.45 14.47
CA PRO A 330 7.07 -17.07 14.18
C PRO A 330 8.14 -16.35 13.36
N GLU A 331 7.70 -15.60 12.34
CA GLU A 331 8.57 -14.87 11.41
C GLU A 331 8.27 -13.37 11.49
N THR A 332 9.32 -12.55 11.58
CA THR A 332 9.19 -11.08 11.74
C THR A 332 9.10 -10.31 10.42
N VAL A 333 9.51 -10.91 9.30
CA VAL A 333 9.53 -10.27 7.99
C VAL A 333 9.04 -11.28 6.97
N SER A 334 7.99 -10.92 6.23
CA SER A 334 7.40 -11.80 5.23
C SER A 334 7.13 -11.01 3.95
N ILE A 335 7.40 -11.65 2.81
CA ILE A 335 7.14 -11.08 1.51
C ILE A 335 5.64 -11.15 1.23
N LEU A 336 5.04 -9.98 1.01
CA LEU A 336 3.64 -9.85 0.61
C LEU A 336 3.43 -10.47 -0.77
N ASN A 337 2.55 -11.46 -0.85
CA ASN A 337 1.99 -12.00 -2.08
C ASN A 337 2.99 -12.56 -3.13
N GLU A 338 4.02 -13.31 -2.72
CA GLU A 338 5.01 -13.93 -3.62
C GLU A 338 4.40 -14.63 -4.85
N GLN A 339 3.22 -15.25 -4.69
CA GLN A 339 2.56 -16.06 -5.72
C GLN A 339 1.51 -15.31 -6.54
N ASN A 340 1.39 -14.00 -6.30
CA ASN A 340 0.51 -13.10 -7.05
C ASN A 340 -0.99 -13.47 -6.95
N PHE A 341 -1.48 -13.87 -5.77
CA PHE A 341 -2.90 -14.11 -5.48
C PHE A 341 -3.76 -12.86 -5.71
N VAL A 342 -4.91 -13.01 -6.38
CA VAL A 342 -5.85 -11.93 -6.75
C VAL A 342 -6.32 -11.19 -5.51
N TYR A 343 -6.61 -11.92 -4.44
CA TYR A 343 -7.03 -11.30 -3.19
C TYR A 343 -5.99 -10.36 -2.61
N LEU A 344 -4.73 -10.80 -2.56
CA LEU A 344 -3.62 -10.05 -1.99
C LEU A 344 -3.11 -8.92 -2.91
N ARG A 345 -3.54 -8.87 -4.18
CA ARG A 345 -3.30 -7.73 -5.09
C ARG A 345 -4.17 -6.52 -4.75
N ARG A 346 -5.34 -6.74 -4.12
CA ARG A 346 -6.39 -5.74 -4.00
C ARG A 346 -6.07 -4.73 -2.90
N GLY A 347 -6.44 -3.48 -3.18
CA GLY A 347 -6.51 -2.46 -2.16
C GLY A 347 -5.20 -1.79 -1.79
N SER A 348 -5.26 -0.86 -0.85
CA SER A 348 -4.14 -0.09 -0.31
C SER A 348 -3.88 -0.48 1.15
N ASP A 349 -2.72 -0.08 1.69
CA ASP A 349 -2.33 -0.32 3.09
C ASP A 349 -2.37 -1.80 3.50
N LYS A 350 -1.88 -2.63 2.57
CA LYS A 350 -1.73 -4.07 2.75
C LYS A 350 -0.71 -4.32 3.87
N GLN A 351 -0.99 -5.27 4.73
CA GLN A 351 -0.12 -5.60 5.86
C GLN A 351 -0.30 -7.04 6.25
N GLU A 352 0.79 -7.81 6.26
CA GLU A 352 0.88 -9.08 6.98
C GLU A 352 1.34 -8.82 8.42
N SER A 353 0.79 -9.58 9.36
CA SER A 353 1.08 -9.53 10.79
C SER A 353 0.93 -10.93 11.38
N ASN A 354 1.56 -11.19 12.52
CA ASN A 354 1.52 -12.50 13.18
C ASN A 354 1.86 -13.66 12.24
N VAL A 355 2.88 -13.48 11.40
CA VAL A 355 3.27 -14.47 10.39
C VAL A 355 3.97 -15.64 11.07
N MET A 356 3.58 -16.86 10.70
CA MET A 356 4.15 -18.10 11.17
C MET A 356 4.40 -19.02 9.99
N ARG A 357 5.58 -19.63 9.93
CA ARG A 357 5.97 -20.59 8.89
C ARG A 357 6.43 -21.89 9.49
N GLY A 358 6.24 -22.98 8.78
CA GLY A 358 6.75 -24.29 9.19
C GLY A 358 6.26 -25.37 8.24
N ASP A 359 6.56 -26.61 8.60
CA ASP A 359 6.18 -27.78 7.81
C ASP A 359 4.99 -28.48 8.46
N TYR A 360 3.93 -28.72 7.68
CA TYR A 360 2.76 -29.48 8.12
C TYR A 360 2.46 -30.57 7.09
N LEU A 361 2.51 -31.83 7.53
CA LEU A 361 2.26 -33.01 6.67
C LEU A 361 3.13 -33.05 5.39
N GLY A 362 4.37 -32.56 5.47
CA GLY A 362 5.31 -32.54 4.34
C GLY A 362 5.11 -31.37 3.37
N CYS A 363 4.22 -30.42 3.67
CA CYS A 363 4.03 -29.20 2.91
C CYS A 363 4.46 -27.98 3.72
N ALA A 364 5.07 -27.00 3.03
CA ALA A 364 5.42 -25.72 3.63
C ALA A 364 4.15 -24.90 3.84
N VAL A 365 3.91 -24.46 5.08
CA VAL A 365 2.73 -23.72 5.50
C VAL A 365 3.13 -22.33 5.97
N LYS A 366 2.33 -21.34 5.59
CA LYS A 366 2.41 -19.97 6.08
C LYS A 366 1.05 -19.55 6.59
N LEU A 367 0.92 -19.31 7.91
CA LEU A 367 -0.28 -18.77 8.55
C LEU A 367 -0.01 -17.32 8.94
N PHE A 368 -0.91 -16.40 8.58
CA PHE A 368 -0.70 -14.98 8.85
C PHE A 368 -2.01 -14.19 8.92
N ASP A 369 -2.01 -13.14 9.72
CA ASP A 369 -3.08 -12.14 9.74
C ASP A 369 -2.77 -11.07 8.69
N TYR A 370 -3.65 -10.91 7.70
CA TYR A 370 -3.55 -9.91 6.64
C TYR A 370 -4.58 -8.81 6.85
N SER A 371 -4.20 -7.59 6.50
CA SER A 371 -5.12 -6.48 6.49
C SER A 371 -4.92 -5.61 5.26
N HIS A 372 -6.00 -5.08 4.69
CA HIS A 372 -5.97 -4.22 3.50
C HIS A 372 -7.20 -3.29 3.46
N THR A 373 -7.14 -2.23 2.68
CA THR A 373 -8.28 -1.31 2.43
C THR A 373 -8.69 -1.40 0.96
N ALA A 374 -9.98 -1.59 0.64
CA ALA A 374 -10.38 -1.81 -0.75
C ALA A 374 -11.76 -1.21 -1.10
N ALA A 375 -11.93 -0.81 -2.35
CA ALA A 375 -13.18 -0.28 -2.92
C ALA A 375 -14.39 -1.22 -2.69
N PRO A 376 -15.59 -0.74 -2.34
CA PRO A 376 -16.03 0.65 -2.39
C PRO A 376 -15.59 1.50 -1.18
N ASP A 377 -15.29 0.85 -0.05
CA ASP A 377 -14.88 1.50 1.20
C ASP A 377 -13.35 1.50 1.36
N TYR A 378 -12.69 2.43 0.66
CA TYR A 378 -11.24 2.67 0.74
C TYR A 378 -10.72 3.07 2.15
N TYR A 379 -11.62 3.19 3.13
CA TYR A 379 -11.33 3.64 4.49
C TYR A 379 -11.64 2.59 5.57
N SER A 380 -12.25 1.44 5.22
CA SER A 380 -12.40 0.31 6.14
C SER A 380 -11.26 -0.68 5.94
N LYS A 381 -10.47 -0.92 6.99
CA LYS A 381 -9.42 -1.93 6.97
C LYS A 381 -10.08 -3.29 7.19
N TYR A 382 -10.04 -4.13 6.16
CA TYR A 382 -10.41 -5.54 6.25
C TYR A 382 -9.28 -6.29 6.94
N TRP A 383 -9.62 -7.22 7.82
CA TRP A 383 -8.67 -8.07 8.52
C TRP A 383 -9.08 -9.51 8.29
N HIS A 384 -8.15 -10.37 7.89
CA HIS A 384 -8.40 -11.77 7.62
C HIS A 384 -7.21 -12.60 8.07
N THR A 385 -7.46 -13.77 8.63
CA THR A 385 -6.40 -14.77 8.84
C THR A 385 -6.35 -15.68 7.62
N LEU A 386 -5.18 -15.78 6.99
CA LEU A 386 -4.96 -16.59 5.79
C LEU A 386 -3.98 -17.71 6.07
N ILE A 387 -4.26 -18.85 5.45
CA ILE A 387 -3.30 -19.95 5.34
C ILE A 387 -2.84 -20.08 3.89
N SER A 388 -1.54 -20.18 3.71
CA SER A 388 -0.89 -20.50 2.44
C SER A 388 -0.18 -21.85 2.56
N LEU A 389 -0.34 -22.69 1.54
CA LEU A 389 0.20 -24.04 1.51
C LEU A 389 0.95 -24.29 0.20
N ARG A 390 2.20 -24.75 0.29
CA ARG A 390 3.02 -25.22 -0.84
C ARG A 390 3.47 -26.64 -0.59
N CYS A 391 2.99 -27.58 -1.39
CA CYS A 391 3.38 -28.99 -1.31
C CYS A 391 4.46 -29.33 -2.35
N PRO A 392 5.56 -30.00 -1.98
CA PRO A 392 6.56 -30.48 -2.93
C PRO A 392 5.97 -31.53 -3.87
N GLY A 393 6.23 -31.41 -5.18
CA GLY A 393 5.83 -32.42 -6.17
C GLY A 393 4.44 -32.24 -6.78
N THR A 394 3.65 -31.26 -6.32
CA THR A 394 2.29 -31.02 -6.86
C THR A 394 2.26 -29.90 -7.90
N SER A 395 2.03 -30.27 -9.16
CA SER A 395 1.72 -29.32 -10.24
C SER A 395 0.21 -29.10 -10.29
N LEU A 396 -0.34 -28.28 -9.38
CA LEU A 396 -1.76 -27.93 -9.43
C LEU A 396 -2.00 -26.81 -10.46
N PRO A 397 -3.01 -26.97 -11.34
CA PRO A 397 -3.43 -25.88 -12.23
C PRO A 397 -4.05 -24.73 -11.44
N ASP A 398 -4.01 -23.54 -12.01
CA ASP A 398 -4.58 -22.34 -11.40
C ASP A 398 -6.12 -22.39 -11.43
N PHE A 399 -6.75 -22.28 -10.25
CA PHE A 399 -8.20 -22.18 -10.11
C PHE A 399 -8.59 -21.40 -8.86
N VAL A 400 -9.85 -20.95 -8.82
CA VAL A 400 -10.42 -20.17 -7.72
C VAL A 400 -11.80 -20.70 -7.36
N ILE A 401 -12.07 -20.95 -6.08
CA ILE A 401 -13.41 -21.22 -5.55
C ILE A 401 -13.81 -20.02 -4.70
N THR A 402 -14.93 -19.38 -5.05
CA THR A 402 -15.42 -18.18 -4.39
C THR A 402 -16.78 -18.43 -3.73
N PRO A 403 -17.03 -17.89 -2.52
CA PRO A 403 -18.37 -17.89 -1.95
C PRO A 403 -19.23 -16.88 -2.72
N GLY A 404 -20.28 -17.37 -3.39
CA GLY A 404 -21.07 -16.60 -4.34
C GLY A 404 -20.20 -15.87 -5.39
N HIS A 405 -20.49 -14.59 -5.64
CA HIS A 405 -19.76 -13.76 -6.61
C HIS A 405 -18.60 -12.94 -6.00
N TYR A 406 -18.09 -13.36 -4.84
CA TYR A 406 -17.00 -12.65 -4.19
C TYR A 406 -15.77 -12.55 -5.12
N LEU A 407 -15.30 -11.31 -5.36
CA LEU A 407 -14.18 -10.96 -6.25
C LEU A 407 -14.33 -11.33 -7.73
N ALA A 408 -15.50 -11.79 -8.19
CA ALA A 408 -15.72 -12.21 -9.59
C ALA A 408 -15.28 -11.14 -10.62
N ARG A 409 -15.49 -9.85 -10.33
CA ARG A 409 -15.07 -8.72 -11.19
C ARG A 409 -13.56 -8.62 -11.43
N TYR A 410 -12.74 -9.24 -10.58
CA TYR A 410 -11.28 -9.20 -10.66
C TYR A 410 -10.69 -10.48 -11.28
N LEU A 411 -11.52 -11.51 -11.50
CA LEU A 411 -11.15 -12.77 -12.13
C LEU A 411 -11.22 -12.64 -13.65
N VAL A 412 -10.41 -11.74 -14.22
CA VAL A 412 -10.48 -11.36 -15.65
C VAL A 412 -9.90 -12.43 -16.58
N ASP A 413 -8.98 -13.24 -16.07
CA ASP A 413 -8.19 -14.21 -16.85
C ASP A 413 -8.67 -15.66 -16.73
N VAL A 414 -9.82 -15.90 -16.06
CA VAL A 414 -10.37 -17.24 -15.80
C VAL A 414 -11.86 -17.29 -16.14
N TYR A 415 -12.36 -18.48 -16.47
CA TYR A 415 -13.75 -18.72 -16.87
C TYR A 415 -14.49 -19.45 -15.74
N GLU A 416 -15.78 -19.16 -15.60
CA GLU A 416 -16.65 -19.89 -14.68
C GLU A 416 -16.86 -21.33 -15.19
N LEU A 417 -16.72 -22.30 -14.28
CA LEU A 417 -16.83 -23.73 -14.58
C LEU A 417 -17.97 -24.32 -13.76
N GLU A 418 -18.76 -25.19 -14.40
CA GLU A 418 -19.84 -25.93 -13.73
C GLU A 418 -19.35 -27.32 -13.27
N LEU A 419 -19.74 -27.71 -12.06
CA LEU A 419 -19.52 -29.06 -11.53
C LEU A 419 -20.75 -29.92 -11.83
N VAL A 420 -20.58 -30.95 -12.67
CA VAL A 420 -21.68 -31.83 -13.07
C VAL A 420 -22.14 -32.66 -11.85
N GLY A 421 -23.44 -32.66 -11.56
CA GLY A 421 -24.04 -33.49 -10.51
C GLY A 421 -23.96 -32.95 -9.08
N ARG A 422 -23.52 -31.70 -8.86
CA ARG A 422 -23.47 -31.04 -7.54
C ARG A 422 -24.16 -29.67 -7.56
N ALA A 423 -25.48 -29.68 -7.73
CA ALA A 423 -26.30 -28.45 -7.77
C ALA A 423 -26.31 -27.69 -6.42
N ASP A 424 -26.17 -28.43 -5.32
CA ASP A 424 -26.00 -27.93 -3.95
C ASP A 424 -24.78 -27.01 -3.78
N PHE A 425 -23.69 -27.32 -4.48
CA PHE A 425 -22.48 -26.51 -4.48
C PHE A 425 -22.69 -25.16 -5.17
N ALA A 426 -23.42 -25.15 -6.30
CA ALA A 426 -23.69 -23.95 -7.09
C ALA A 426 -24.59 -22.92 -6.37
N GLU A 427 -25.28 -23.31 -5.29
CA GLU A 427 -26.05 -22.35 -4.47
C GLU A 427 -25.14 -21.48 -3.60
N HIS A 428 -24.00 -22.00 -3.15
CA HIS A 428 -23.12 -21.35 -2.17
C HIS A 428 -21.79 -20.89 -2.77
N TYR A 429 -21.30 -21.58 -3.80
CA TYR A 429 -19.98 -21.38 -4.37
C TYR A 429 -20.00 -21.26 -5.89
N ARG A 430 -19.02 -20.53 -6.41
CA ARG A 430 -18.68 -20.46 -7.82
C ARG A 430 -17.24 -20.94 -7.99
N LEU A 431 -16.97 -21.61 -9.10
CA LEU A 431 -15.66 -22.12 -9.47
C LEU A 431 -15.18 -21.43 -10.74
N TYR A 432 -13.94 -20.94 -10.71
CA TYR A 432 -13.29 -20.29 -11.85
C TYR A 432 -11.97 -21.00 -12.17
N GLY A 433 -11.68 -21.22 -13.45
CA GLY A 433 -10.43 -21.85 -13.90
C GLY A 433 -10.14 -21.61 -15.38
N GLN A 434 -9.07 -22.20 -15.89
CA GLN A 434 -8.80 -22.18 -17.33
C GLN A 434 -9.78 -23.09 -18.10
N LYS A 435 -10.05 -22.81 -19.38
CA LYS A 435 -11.01 -23.58 -20.19
C LYS A 435 -10.73 -25.08 -20.27
N GLU A 436 -9.46 -25.46 -20.20
CA GLU A 436 -9.00 -26.84 -20.32
C GLU A 436 -8.92 -27.56 -18.95
N PHE A 437 -9.22 -26.85 -17.86
CA PHE A 437 -9.17 -27.39 -16.52
C PHE A 437 -10.38 -28.31 -16.27
N ASN A 438 -10.12 -29.57 -15.94
CA ASN A 438 -11.15 -30.49 -15.45
C ASN A 438 -11.21 -30.44 -13.91
N PRO A 439 -12.25 -29.83 -13.32
CA PRO A 439 -12.30 -29.60 -11.89
C PRO A 439 -12.46 -30.86 -11.06
N GLU A 440 -13.06 -31.92 -11.61
CA GLU A 440 -13.23 -33.21 -10.91
C GLU A 440 -11.90 -33.89 -10.56
N THR A 441 -10.82 -33.48 -11.23
CA THR A 441 -9.50 -34.06 -10.99
C THR A 441 -8.84 -33.50 -9.72
N VAL A 442 -9.21 -32.30 -9.26
CA VAL A 442 -8.55 -31.62 -8.13
C VAL A 442 -9.52 -31.37 -6.98
N VAL A 443 -10.79 -31.13 -7.30
CA VAL A 443 -11.84 -30.84 -6.32
C VAL A 443 -12.48 -32.16 -5.89
N THR A 444 -11.94 -32.77 -4.83
CA THR A 444 -12.45 -34.04 -4.30
C THR A 444 -13.81 -33.89 -3.63
N GLY A 445 -14.59 -34.98 -3.59
CA GLY A 445 -15.88 -35.01 -2.88
C GLY A 445 -15.75 -34.60 -1.40
N GLU A 446 -14.67 -35.01 -0.73
CA GLU A 446 -14.39 -34.63 0.66
C GLU A 446 -14.19 -33.11 0.84
N LEU A 447 -13.51 -32.45 -0.11
CA LEU A 447 -13.33 -30.99 -0.08
C LEU A 447 -14.66 -30.26 -0.29
N LEU A 448 -15.48 -30.73 -1.24
CA LEU A 448 -16.81 -30.17 -1.48
C LEU A 448 -17.72 -30.32 -0.26
N ASP A 449 -17.74 -31.50 0.35
CA ASP A 449 -18.54 -31.79 1.54
C ASP A 449 -18.11 -30.92 2.73
N PHE A 450 -16.79 -30.67 2.87
CA PHE A 450 -16.26 -29.75 3.87
C PHE A 450 -16.73 -28.31 3.63
N LEU A 451 -16.64 -27.83 2.39
CA LEU A 451 -17.06 -26.46 2.01
C LEU A 451 -18.55 -26.23 2.21
N LEU A 452 -19.38 -27.26 1.99
CA LEU A 452 -20.82 -27.22 2.24
C LEU A 452 -21.15 -27.28 3.74
N ARG A 453 -20.41 -28.06 4.52
CA ARG A 453 -20.57 -28.14 5.98
C ARG A 453 -20.18 -26.83 6.67
N TYR A 454 -19.14 -26.16 6.16
CA TYR A 454 -18.64 -24.89 6.68
C TYR A 454 -18.57 -23.84 5.56
N PRO A 455 -19.70 -23.17 5.23
CA PRO A 455 -19.75 -22.24 4.11
C PRO A 455 -18.93 -20.96 4.33
N GLY A 456 -18.53 -20.31 3.23
CA GLY A 456 -17.88 -18.99 3.23
C GLY A 456 -16.35 -19.02 3.12
N PHE A 457 -15.74 -20.09 2.59
CA PHE A 457 -14.31 -20.10 2.29
C PHE A 457 -14.01 -19.55 0.89
N TYR A 458 -12.98 -18.74 0.78
CA TYR A 458 -12.35 -18.41 -0.49
C TYR A 458 -11.08 -19.24 -0.64
N LEU A 459 -10.94 -19.90 -1.79
CA LEU A 459 -9.79 -20.73 -2.14
C LEU A 459 -9.21 -20.23 -3.45
N GLU A 460 -7.90 -20.03 -3.49
CA GLU A 460 -7.20 -19.64 -4.71
C GLU A 460 -5.91 -20.45 -4.82
N VAL A 461 -5.75 -21.16 -5.93
CA VAL A 461 -4.51 -21.87 -6.25
C VAL A 461 -3.82 -21.11 -7.38
N ARG A 462 -2.56 -20.72 -7.14
CA ARG A 462 -1.68 -20.13 -8.15
C ARG A 462 -0.27 -20.66 -8.05
N ASN A 463 0.31 -21.04 -9.19
CA ASN A 463 1.69 -21.55 -9.25
C ASN A 463 1.95 -22.69 -8.25
N GLY A 464 0.99 -23.61 -8.09
CA GLY A 464 1.09 -24.74 -7.15
C GLY A 464 1.00 -24.36 -5.66
N VAL A 465 0.64 -23.13 -5.31
CA VAL A 465 0.42 -22.70 -3.93
C VAL A 465 -1.06 -22.40 -3.72
N LEU A 466 -1.62 -22.98 -2.66
CA LEU A 466 -2.99 -22.70 -2.22
C LEU A 466 -2.99 -21.52 -1.25
N LEU A 467 -3.96 -20.64 -1.38
CA LEU A 467 -4.36 -19.63 -0.41
C LEU A 467 -5.80 -19.88 0.00
N ALA A 468 -6.07 -19.95 1.31
CA ALA A 468 -7.42 -20.14 1.85
C ALA A 468 -7.72 -19.18 3.00
N PHE A 469 -8.94 -18.64 3.03
CA PHE A 469 -9.46 -17.80 4.13
C PHE A 469 -10.99 -17.68 4.05
N ARG A 470 -11.63 -17.01 5.03
CA ARG A 470 -13.08 -16.73 5.02
C ARG A 470 -13.35 -15.23 4.89
N PRO A 471 -13.95 -14.74 3.78
CA PRO A 471 -14.14 -13.31 3.55
C PRO A 471 -15.06 -12.59 4.54
N ASP A 472 -16.13 -13.27 5.01
CA ASP A 472 -17.16 -12.67 5.88
C ASP A 472 -16.73 -12.53 7.35
N GLN A 473 -15.57 -13.09 7.68
CA GLN A 473 -14.99 -13.14 9.01
C GLN A 473 -13.84 -12.14 9.10
N GLN A 474 -13.63 -11.52 10.27
CA GLN A 474 -12.44 -10.68 10.47
C GLN A 474 -11.20 -11.56 10.78
N LEU A 475 -10.57 -11.37 11.93
CA LEU A 475 -9.48 -12.23 12.40
C LEU A 475 -10.04 -13.57 12.87
N ALA A 476 -9.48 -14.67 12.36
CA ALA A 476 -9.95 -16.00 12.68
C ALA A 476 -9.70 -16.35 14.15
N LYS A 477 -10.71 -16.90 14.82
CA LYS A 477 -10.57 -17.47 16.17
C LYS A 477 -9.82 -18.79 16.11
N ALA A 478 -9.38 -19.31 17.26
CA ALA A 478 -8.64 -20.57 17.33
C ALA A 478 -9.38 -21.75 16.66
N GLU A 479 -10.70 -21.84 16.83
CA GLU A 479 -11.56 -22.85 16.19
C GLU A 479 -11.55 -22.74 14.66
N GLU A 480 -11.48 -21.53 14.12
CA GLU A 480 -11.47 -21.28 12.67
C GLU A 480 -10.09 -21.50 12.07
N VAL A 481 -9.04 -21.19 12.81
CA VAL A 481 -7.68 -21.59 12.44
C VAL A 481 -7.59 -23.12 12.35
N ALA A 482 -8.24 -23.85 13.25
CA ALA A 482 -8.30 -25.31 13.17
C ALA A 482 -9.01 -25.79 11.88
N LEU A 483 -10.10 -25.13 11.46
CA LEU A 483 -10.76 -25.41 10.18
C LEU A 483 -9.85 -25.12 8.97
N LEU A 484 -9.03 -24.07 9.02
CA LEU A 484 -8.04 -23.78 7.97
C LEU A 484 -6.98 -24.88 7.85
N PHE A 485 -6.52 -25.45 8.97
CA PHE A 485 -5.62 -26.60 8.97
C PHE A 485 -6.30 -27.92 8.57
N GLU A 486 -7.59 -28.09 8.86
CA GLU A 486 -8.38 -29.21 8.37
C GLU A 486 -8.52 -29.16 6.84
N LEU A 487 -8.81 -27.98 6.30
CA LEU A 487 -8.83 -27.75 4.85
C LEU A 487 -7.45 -28.03 4.23
N ALA A 488 -6.37 -27.54 4.84
CA ALA A 488 -5.01 -27.84 4.42
C ALA A 488 -4.74 -29.36 4.37
N ARG A 489 -5.22 -30.11 5.37
CA ARG A 489 -5.08 -31.58 5.44
C ARG A 489 -5.85 -32.31 4.34
N LEU A 490 -7.04 -31.85 3.97
CA LEU A 490 -7.80 -32.43 2.85
C LEU A 490 -7.06 -32.22 1.53
N PHE A 491 -6.45 -31.03 1.36
CA PHE A 491 -5.64 -30.71 0.19
C PHE A 491 -4.35 -31.54 0.10
N THR A 492 -3.64 -31.75 1.21
CA THR A 492 -2.42 -32.58 1.21
C THR A 492 -2.73 -34.04 0.87
N ARG A 493 -3.84 -34.60 1.37
CA ARG A 493 -4.29 -35.96 1.02
C ARG A 493 -4.63 -36.11 -0.45
N SER A 494 -5.38 -35.16 -1.01
CA SER A 494 -5.72 -35.18 -2.43
C SER A 494 -4.48 -35.04 -3.33
N SER A 495 -3.45 -34.32 -2.87
CA SER A 495 -2.19 -34.16 -3.57
C SER A 495 -1.27 -35.38 -3.48
N MET A 496 -1.34 -36.18 -2.40
CA MET A 496 -0.51 -37.38 -2.22
C MET A 496 -1.11 -38.64 -2.86
N MET A 497 -2.40 -38.61 -3.24
CA MET A 497 -3.07 -39.72 -3.95
C MET A 497 -2.89 -39.68 -5.48
N LYS A 498 -2.19 -38.67 -6.00
CA LYS A 498 -1.80 -38.52 -7.41
C LYS A 498 -0.29 -38.50 -7.52
#